data_AF-A0A7Y3KTS8-F1
#
_entry.id   AF-A0A7Y3KTS8-F1
#
_cell.length_a   1.000
_cell.length_b   1.000
_cell.length_c   1.000
_cell.angle_alpha   90.00
_cell.angle_beta   90.00
_cell.angle_gamma   90.00
#
_symmetry.space_group_name_H-M   'P 1'
#
loop_
_entity.id
_entity.type
_entity.pdbx_description
1 polymer ?
#
loop_
_entity_poly.entity_id
_entity_poly.type
_entity_poly.pdbx_seq_one_letter_code
_entity_poly.pdbx_strand_id
1 'polypeptide(L)'
;MSDSPSPVHLNNHHRDTLVSIFQHPVSHNIEFKDVISLLSVVGEVVESSEGKFRVLAGGEEQSLTRPRGKDVDAQMVVDLRRILTKAGYEGAATRATNEGKEV
;
A
#
# COMPACT_ATOMS: atom_id res chain seq x y z
N MET A 1 1.48 26.68 11.27
CA MET A 1 0.46 25.69 10.89
C MET A 1 1.21 24.51 10.32
N SER A 2 1.42 23.47 11.13
CA SER A 2 2.16 22.27 10.73
C SER A 2 1.24 21.08 10.93
N ASP A 3 0.27 20.94 10.02
CA ASP A 3 -0.48 19.70 9.91
C ASP A 3 0.36 18.76 9.05
N SER A 4 1.41 18.20 9.67
CA SER A 4 1.94 16.93 9.16
C SER A 4 0.77 15.96 9.22
N PRO A 5 0.39 15.28 8.12
CA PRO A 5 -0.70 14.31 8.19
C PRO A 5 -0.38 13.37 9.34
N SER A 6 -1.28 13.35 10.34
CA SER A 6 -1.21 12.54 11.54
C SER A 6 -0.58 11.20 11.19
N PRO A 7 0.42 10.69 11.96
CA PRO A 7 1.11 9.46 11.60
C PRO A 7 0.04 8.39 11.42
N VAL A 8 -0.25 8.04 10.17
CA VAL A 8 -1.14 6.96 9.81
C VAL A 8 -0.65 5.79 10.63
N HIS A 9 -1.45 5.37 11.61
CA HIS A 9 -1.08 4.30 12.54
C HIS A 9 -1.11 2.99 11.77
N LEU A 10 -0.05 2.76 11.01
CA LEU A 10 0.21 1.51 10.32
C LEU A 10 0.47 0.46 11.39
N ASN A 11 -0.43 -0.52 11.47
CA ASN A 11 -0.24 -1.67 12.32
C ASN A 11 0.88 -2.57 11.74
N ASN A 12 1.33 -3.58 12.49
CA ASN A 12 2.39 -4.48 12.03
C ASN A 12 2.06 -5.14 10.69
N HIS A 13 0.80 -5.55 10.50
CA HIS A 13 0.34 -6.19 9.27
C HIS A 13 0.41 -5.26 8.04
N HIS A 14 0.10 -3.98 8.23
CA HIS A 14 0.22 -2.93 7.21
C HIS A 14 1.69 -2.67 6.87
N ARG A 15 2.59 -2.70 7.86
CA ARG A 15 4.03 -2.58 7.64
C ARG A 15 4.58 -3.79 6.87
N ASP A 16 4.17 -5.01 7.23
CA ASP A 16 4.56 -6.24 6.53
C ASP A 16 4.06 -6.24 5.08
N THR A 17 2.85 -5.72 4.86
CA THR A 17 2.28 -5.53 3.52
C THR A 17 3.08 -4.50 2.73
N LEU A 18 3.46 -3.37 3.33
CA LEU A 18 4.34 -2.37 2.70
C LEU A 18 5.69 -2.99 2.32
N VAL A 19 6.35 -3.70 3.25
CA VAL A 19 7.62 -4.38 2.96
C VAL A 19 7.46 -5.37 1.81
N SER A 20 6.38 -6.18 1.82
CA SER A 20 6.09 -7.14 0.76
C SER A 20 5.82 -6.47 -0.59
N ILE A 21 5.15 -5.31 -0.60
CA ILE A 21 4.93 -4.52 -1.81
C ILE A 21 6.27 -3.97 -2.33
N PHE A 22 7.16 -3.46 -1.48
CA PHE A 22 8.41 -2.82 -1.92
C PHE A 22 9.60 -3.78 -2.13
N GLN A 23 9.59 -4.99 -1.56
CA GLN A 23 10.71 -5.95 -1.68
C GLN A 23 10.90 -6.47 -3.12
N HIS A 24 12.12 -6.90 -3.44
CA HIS A 24 12.40 -7.59 -4.70
C HIS A 24 13.13 -8.91 -4.46
N PRO A 25 12.62 -10.07 -4.92
CA PRO A 25 11.45 -10.26 -5.79
C PRO A 25 10.10 -10.03 -5.08
N VAL A 26 9.06 -9.74 -5.87
CA VAL A 26 7.68 -9.51 -5.38
C VAL A 26 7.15 -10.75 -4.66
N SER A 27 6.65 -10.60 -3.44
CA SER A 27 5.99 -11.69 -2.72
C SER A 27 4.73 -12.15 -3.45
N HIS A 28 4.62 -13.46 -3.71
CA HIS A 28 3.45 -14.06 -4.38
C HIS A 28 2.23 -14.25 -3.47
N ASN A 29 2.27 -13.75 -2.23
CA ASN A 29 1.31 -14.08 -1.19
C ASN A 29 0.68 -12.83 -0.54
N ILE A 30 0.68 -11.72 -1.28
CA ILE A 30 0.08 -10.46 -0.83
C ILE A 30 -1.42 -10.55 -1.12
N GLU A 31 -2.22 -10.68 -0.06
CA GLU A 31 -3.67 -10.77 -0.23
C GLU A 31 -4.25 -9.39 -0.57
N PHE A 32 -5.14 -9.35 -1.56
CA PHE A 32 -5.79 -8.13 -2.02
C PHE A 32 -6.56 -7.41 -0.92
N LYS A 33 -7.13 -8.17 0.03
CA LYS A 33 -7.82 -7.60 1.20
C LYS A 33 -6.87 -6.78 2.08
N ASP A 34 -5.62 -7.21 2.21
CA ASP A 34 -4.61 -6.56 3.06
C ASP A 34 -4.12 -5.28 2.39
N VAL A 35 -4.00 -5.31 1.06
CA VAL A 35 -3.75 -4.13 0.24
C VAL A 35 -4.87 -3.11 0.40
N ILE A 36 -6.14 -3.51 0.25
CA ILE A 36 -7.27 -2.57 0.41
C ILE A 36 -7.33 -2.02 1.83
N SER A 37 -7.07 -2.85 2.84
CA SER A 37 -6.98 -2.39 4.23
C SER A 37 -5.88 -1.35 4.40
N LEU A 38 -4.68 -1.58 3.86
CA LEU A 38 -3.58 -0.61 3.88
C LEU A 38 -3.99 0.70 3.18
N LEU A 39 -4.54 0.61 1.97
CA LEU A 39 -4.95 1.76 1.16
C LEU A 39 -6.02 2.60 1.85
N SER A 40 -6.93 1.97 2.59
CA SER A 40 -7.96 2.65 3.38
C SER A 40 -7.40 3.44 4.57
N VAL A 41 -6.16 3.16 5.02
CA VAL A 41 -5.50 3.94 6.08
C VAL A 41 -4.63 5.04 5.48
N VAL A 42 -3.96 4.78 4.35
CA VAL A 42 -3.06 5.76 3.72
C VAL A 42 -3.77 6.79 2.84
N GLY A 43 -5.03 6.55 2.50
CA GLY A 43 -5.81 7.42 1.61
C GLY A 43 -7.29 7.02 1.57
N GLU A 44 -7.98 7.51 0.54
CA GLU A 44 -9.39 7.21 0.30
C GLU A 44 -9.52 6.07 -0.72
N VAL A 45 -10.36 5.08 -0.40
CA VAL A 45 -10.64 3.95 -1.29
C VAL A 45 -12.14 3.91 -1.58
N VAL A 46 -12.50 4.00 -2.87
CA VAL A 46 -13.88 3.97 -3.34
C VAL A 46 -14.07 2.74 -4.23
N GLU A 47 -14.86 1.79 -3.77
CA GLU A 47 -15.28 0.65 -4.58
C GLU A 47 -16.38 1.07 -5.57
N SER A 48 -16.14 0.80 -6.84
CA SER A 48 -17.13 0.96 -7.91
C SER A 48 -17.89 -0.35 -8.13
N SER A 49 -19.16 -0.24 -8.52
CA SER A 49 -20.05 -1.37 -8.81
C SER A 49 -19.57 -2.31 -9.93
N GLU A 50 -18.57 -1.90 -10.72
CA GLU A 50 -17.90 -2.74 -11.74
C GLU A 50 -16.73 -3.59 -11.17
N GLY A 51 -16.53 -3.64 -9.85
CA GLY A 51 -15.41 -4.38 -9.25
C GLY A 51 -14.05 -3.69 -9.44
N LYS A 52 -14.07 -2.37 -9.66
CA LYS A 52 -12.90 -1.50 -9.70
C LYS A 52 -12.81 -0.70 -8.40
N PHE A 53 -11.61 -0.48 -7.91
CA PHE A 53 -11.35 0.30 -6.71
C PHE A 53 -10.59 1.55 -7.13
N ARG A 54 -11.16 2.73 -6.88
CA ARG A 54 -10.44 4.00 -7.03
C ARG A 54 -9.75 4.31 -5.72
N VAL A 55 -8.49 4.66 -5.80
CA VAL A 55 -7.65 4.95 -4.63
C VAL A 55 -7.05 6.32 -4.81
N LEU A 56 -7.28 7.19 -3.84
CA LEU A 56 -6.73 8.54 -3.79
C LEU A 56 -5.71 8.60 -2.66
N ALA A 57 -4.43 8.66 -3.01
CA ALA A 57 -3.34 8.78 -2.04
C ALA A 57 -2.24 9.70 -2.59
N GLY A 58 -1.72 10.60 -1.74
CA GLY A 58 -0.65 11.52 -2.14
C GLY A 58 -1.03 12.53 -3.23
N GLY A 59 -2.33 12.78 -3.45
CA GLY A 59 -2.82 13.65 -4.52
C GLY A 59 -2.91 13.00 -5.90
N GLU A 60 -2.69 11.68 -6.02
CA GLU A 60 -2.98 10.92 -7.24
C GLU A 60 -4.15 9.96 -7.05
N GLU A 61 -4.98 9.84 -8.09
CA GLU A 61 -6.02 8.82 -8.21
C GLU A 61 -5.48 7.64 -9.03
N GLN A 62 -5.50 6.45 -8.45
CA GLN A 62 -5.20 5.19 -9.14
C GLN A 62 -6.45 4.32 -9.17
N SER A 63 -6.80 3.83 -10.36
CA SER A 63 -7.81 2.79 -10.50
C SER A 63 -7.15 1.42 -10.43
N LEU A 64 -7.64 0.59 -9.52
CA LEU A 64 -7.23 -0.79 -9.30
C LEU A 64 -8.39 -1.70 -9.72
N THR A 65 -8.07 -2.85 -10.33
CA THR A 65 -9.08 -3.86 -10.67
C THR A 65 -8.97 -5.01 -9.69
N ARG A 66 -10.09 -5.53 -9.20
CA ARG A 66 -10.07 -6.70 -8.33
C ARG A 66 -9.35 -7.86 -9.04
N PRO A 67 -8.31 -8.46 -8.44
CA PRO A 67 -7.68 -9.62 -9.03
C PRO A 67 -8.67 -10.79 -9.09
N ARG A 68 -8.43 -11.73 -10.02
CA ARG A 68 -9.29 -12.93 -10.14
C ARG A 68 -9.19 -13.86 -8.92
N GLY A 69 -8.06 -13.82 -8.22
CA GLY A 69 -7.80 -14.59 -7.00
C GLY A 69 -7.83 -13.72 -5.74
N LYS A 70 -7.38 -14.31 -4.64
CA LYS A 70 -7.20 -13.59 -3.37
C LYS A 70 -5.91 -12.77 -3.33
N ASP A 71 -4.94 -13.10 -4.18
CA ASP A 71 -3.61 -12.49 -4.20
C ASP A 71 -3.51 -11.43 -5.31
N VAL A 72 -2.71 -10.39 -5.07
CA VAL A 72 -2.42 -9.38 -6.10
C VAL A 72 -1.39 -9.90 -7.10
N ASP A 73 -1.53 -9.49 -8.35
CA ASP A 73 -0.55 -9.81 -9.39
C ASP A 73 0.61 -8.80 -9.43
N ALA A 74 1.65 -9.13 -10.18
CA ALA A 74 2.85 -8.31 -10.27
C ALA A 74 2.61 -6.91 -10.86
N GLN A 75 1.66 -6.73 -11.78
CA GLN A 75 1.34 -5.41 -12.33
C GLN A 75 0.68 -4.54 -11.25
N MET A 76 -0.28 -5.11 -10.53
CA MET A 76 -0.90 -4.46 -9.39
C MET A 76 0.13 -3.98 -8.36
N VAL A 77 1.14 -4.80 -8.05
CA VAL A 77 2.22 -4.41 -7.12
C VAL A 77 3.03 -3.22 -7.64
N VAL A 78 3.28 -3.14 -8.95
CA VAL A 78 3.96 -1.99 -9.56
C VAL A 78 3.12 -0.71 -9.44
N ASP A 79 1.81 -0.80 -9.67
CA ASP A 79 0.89 0.34 -9.50
C ASP A 79 0.82 0.79 -8.03
N LEU A 80 0.76 -0.17 -7.10
CA LEU A 80 0.77 0.09 -5.66
C LEU A 80 2.07 0.78 -5.22
N ARG A 81 3.23 0.35 -5.73
CA ARG A 81 4.50 1.02 -5.46
C ARG A 81 4.46 2.47 -5.91
N ARG A 82 3.96 2.76 -7.11
CA ARG A 82 3.87 4.14 -7.62
C ARG A 82 3.04 5.02 -6.71
N ILE A 83 1.82 4.60 -6.38
CA ILE A 83 0.92 5.44 -5.57
C ILE A 83 1.44 5.62 -4.13
N LEU A 84 2.00 4.57 -3.52
CA LEU A 84 2.55 4.63 -2.17
C LEU A 84 3.82 5.49 -2.11
N THR A 85 4.66 5.42 -3.14
CA THR A 85 5.86 6.29 -3.27
C THR A 85 5.44 7.75 -3.40
N LYS A 86 4.45 8.04 -4.25
CA LYS A 86 3.88 9.39 -4.41
C LYS A 86 3.26 9.93 -3.13
N ALA A 87 2.61 9.07 -2.36
CA ALA A 87 2.06 9.39 -1.05
C ALA A 87 3.13 9.52 0.07
N GLY A 88 4.41 9.31 -0.24
CA GLY A 88 5.52 9.49 0.71
C GLY A 88 5.80 8.28 1.61
N TYR A 89 5.19 7.12 1.33
CA TYR A 89 5.35 5.89 2.13
C TYR A 89 6.58 5.06 1.78
N GLU A 90 7.36 5.44 0.77
CA GLU A 90 8.67 4.84 0.48
C GLU A 90 9.60 4.92 1.72
N GLY A 91 9.58 6.07 2.41
CA GLY A 91 10.30 6.30 3.65
C GLY A 91 9.84 5.40 4.83
N ALA A 92 8.56 5.04 4.86
CA ALA A 92 8.01 4.17 5.89
C ALA A 92 8.41 2.70 5.65
N ALA A 93 8.44 2.26 4.39
CA ALA A 93 8.90 0.92 4.03
C ALA A 93 10.39 0.72 4.37
N THR A 94 11.26 1.69 4.05
CA THR A 94 12.68 1.60 4.44
C THR A 94 12.82 1.55 5.97
N ARG A 95 12.07 2.38 6.72
CA ARG A 95 12.03 2.36 8.20
C ARG A 95 11.64 1.02 8.77
N ALA A 96 10.58 0.41 8.25
CA ALA A 96 10.16 -0.92 8.68
C ALA A 96 11.25 -1.99 8.43
N THR A 97 12.03 -1.87 7.35
CA THR A 97 13.16 -2.80 7.10
C THR A 97 14.37 -2.57 8.01
N ASN A 98 14.61 -1.34 8.51
CA ASN A 98 15.74 -1.05 9.38
C ASN A 98 15.43 -1.11 10.88
N GLU A 99 14.17 -1.09 11.30
CA GLU A 99 13.74 -1.30 12.71
C GLU A 99 13.97 -2.75 13.19
N GLY A 100 14.32 -3.68 12.30
CA GLY A 100 14.74 -5.06 12.66
C GLY A 100 16.25 -5.21 12.91
N LYS A 101 17.03 -4.13 12.90
CA LYS A 101 18.49 -4.17 13.05
C LYS A 101 19.00 -3.10 14.02
N GLU A 102 18.52 -3.13 15.26
CA GLU A 102 19.26 -2.54 16.38
C GLU A 102 20.06 -3.66 17.06
N VAL A 103 21.39 -3.54 16.99
CA VAL A 103 22.40 -4.33 17.70
C VAL A 103 22.91 -3.54 18.90
#